data_AF-A0A662M975-F1
#
_entry.id   AF-A0A662M975-F1
#
_cell.length_a   1.000
_cell.length_b   1.000
_cell.length_c   1.000
_cell.angle_alpha   90.00
_cell.angle_beta   90.00
_cell.angle_gamma   90.00
#
_symmetry.space_group_name_H-M   'P 1'
#
loop_
_entity.id
_entity.type
_entity.pdbx_description
1 polymer ?
#
loop_
_entity_poly.entity_id
_entity_poly.type
_entity_poly.pdbx_seq_one_letter_code
_entity_poly.pdbx_strand_id
1 'polypeptide(L)'
;MSKIIEGVSHLDVIKRAADVLFTFATPEERIVGDWCMQKAEKQMMAELLNVVFQVKKPGFRWHTMLRRGNLLEALDYLLGLNPGFCYNMIKFYQKWIEKYDGILIYSYGARIQGTEPYPADFEPNQMDQW
;
A
#
# COMPACT_ATOMS: atom_id res chain seq x y z
N MET A 1 12.88 19.97 4.76
CA MET A 1 13.19 19.48 6.12
C MET A 1 12.13 18.43 6.44
N SER A 2 12.52 17.18 6.71
CA SER A 2 11.56 16.09 6.95
C SER A 2 11.01 16.14 8.39
N LYS A 3 9.71 15.97 8.57
CA LYS A 3 9.09 15.90 9.90
C LYS A 3 9.20 14.47 10.43
N ILE A 4 9.67 14.29 11.66
CA ILE A 4 9.78 12.96 12.27
C ILE A 4 8.61 12.76 13.24
N ILE A 5 7.83 11.70 13.01
CA ILE A 5 6.73 11.27 13.88
C ILE A 5 7.15 9.96 14.53
N GLU A 6 7.48 10.05 15.82
CA GLU A 6 8.05 8.96 16.58
C GLU A 6 7.05 8.41 17.62
N GLY A 7 7.07 7.09 17.83
CA GLY A 7 6.24 6.40 18.82
C GLY A 7 6.89 5.10 19.32
N VAL A 8 6.42 4.60 20.47
CA VAL A 8 6.92 3.33 21.04
C VAL A 8 6.39 2.15 20.23
N SER A 9 5.11 2.17 19.89
CA SER A 9 4.41 1.18 19.06
C SER A 9 3.90 1.76 17.74
N HIS A 10 3.44 0.90 16.84
CA HIS A 10 2.78 1.32 15.59
C HIS A 10 1.55 2.19 15.86
N LEU A 11 0.75 1.84 16.88
CA LEU A 11 -0.44 2.61 17.26
C LEU A 11 -0.07 4.03 17.67
N ASP A 12 1.00 4.18 18.47
CA ASP A 12 1.42 5.49 18.95
C ASP A 12 1.84 6.39 17.80
N VAL A 13 2.54 5.82 16.81
CA VAL A 13 2.90 6.51 15.58
C VAL A 13 1.66 6.89 14.79
N ILE A 14 0.70 5.99 14.61
CA ILE A 14 -0.55 6.27 13.87
C ILE A 14 -1.36 7.38 14.55
N LYS A 15 -1.53 7.32 15.88
CA LYS A 15 -2.26 8.35 16.64
C LYS A 15 -1.61 9.71 16.46
N ARG A 16 -0.28 9.79 16.65
CA ARG A 16 0.46 11.03 16.46
C ARG A 16 0.45 11.51 15.02
N ALA A 17 0.47 10.59 14.05
CA ALA A 17 0.34 10.91 12.64
C ALA A 17 -1.02 11.54 12.32
N ALA A 18 -2.11 10.98 12.86
CA ALA A 18 -3.44 11.54 12.71
C ALA A 18 -3.53 12.94 13.32
N ASP A 19 -3.01 13.14 14.54
CA ASP A 19 -2.99 14.46 15.18
C ASP A 19 -2.25 15.49 14.32
N VAL A 20 -1.09 15.11 13.77
CA VAL A 20 -0.28 15.96 12.88
C VAL A 20 -0.97 16.21 11.55
N LEU A 21 -1.68 15.22 10.99
CA LEU A 21 -2.48 15.37 9.77
C LEU A 21 -3.56 16.45 9.98
N PHE A 22 -4.31 16.38 11.09
CA PHE A 22 -5.36 17.36 11.37
C PHE A 22 -4.84 18.78 11.63
N THR A 23 -3.58 18.94 12.05
CA THR A 23 -2.99 20.26 12.34
C THR A 23 -2.13 20.83 11.21
N PHE A 24 -1.49 19.99 10.40
CA PHE A 24 -0.43 20.41 9.48
C PHE A 24 -0.53 19.79 8.08
N ALA A 25 -1.65 19.17 7.72
CA ALA A 25 -1.81 18.62 6.37
C ALA A 25 -1.66 19.70 5.29
N THR A 26 -1.00 19.31 4.21
CA THR A 26 -0.99 20.06 2.96
C THR A 26 -2.16 19.58 2.10
N PRO A 27 -3.02 20.49 1.61
CA PRO A 27 -4.02 20.14 0.62
C PRO A 27 -3.34 19.79 -0.72
N GLU A 28 -3.51 18.56 -1.20
CA GLU A 28 -2.95 18.07 -2.47
C GLU A 28 -4.05 17.50 -3.37
N GLU A 29 -4.07 17.89 -4.64
CA GLU A 29 -5.02 17.35 -5.61
C GLU A 29 -4.56 15.96 -6.04
N ARG A 30 -5.35 14.94 -5.71
CA ARG A 30 -5.06 13.55 -6.08
C ARG A 30 -6.19 12.94 -6.88
N ILE A 31 -5.83 11.98 -7.72
CA ILE A 31 -6.80 11.06 -8.32
C ILE A 31 -7.11 10.00 -7.28
N VAL A 32 -8.31 10.06 -6.72
CA VAL A 32 -8.84 8.99 -5.88
C VAL A 32 -9.51 7.94 -6.75
N GLY A 33 -9.93 6.82 -6.16
CA GLY A 33 -10.68 5.80 -6.89
C GLY A 33 -11.00 4.60 -6.03
N ASP A 34 -11.10 3.44 -6.66
CA ASP A 34 -11.59 2.22 -5.99
C ASP A 34 -10.79 1.82 -4.74
N TRP A 35 -9.55 2.30 -4.59
CA TRP A 35 -8.69 2.04 -3.43
C TRP A 35 -9.18 2.70 -2.14
N CYS A 36 -9.92 3.80 -2.24
CA CYS A 36 -10.62 4.43 -1.12
C CYS A 36 -12.14 4.20 -1.17
N MET A 37 -12.60 3.23 -1.99
CA MET A 37 -14.02 2.91 -2.20
C MET A 37 -14.83 4.07 -2.79
N GLN A 38 -14.22 4.89 -3.65
CA GLN A 38 -14.86 6.01 -4.34
C GLN A 38 -14.68 5.90 -5.86
N LYS A 39 -15.48 6.67 -6.63
CA LYS A 39 -15.30 6.76 -8.08
C LYS A 39 -13.96 7.43 -8.41
N ALA A 40 -13.39 7.06 -9.55
CA ALA A 40 -12.14 7.67 -10.01
C ALA A 40 -12.37 9.14 -10.40
N GLU A 41 -11.91 10.06 -9.55
CA GLU A 41 -12.04 11.50 -9.77
C GLU A 41 -10.92 12.26 -9.05
N LYS A 42 -10.71 13.51 -9.46
CA LYS A 42 -9.77 14.42 -8.77
C LYS A 42 -10.43 14.96 -7.52
N GLN A 43 -9.80 14.78 -6.38
CA GLN A 43 -10.27 15.30 -5.10
C GLN A 43 -9.12 15.94 -4.33
N MET A 44 -9.48 16.93 -3.52
CA MET A 44 -8.54 17.51 -2.56
C MET A 44 -8.35 16.59 -1.37
N MET A 45 -7.12 16.15 -1.18
CA MET A 45 -6.71 15.30 -0.07
C MET A 45 -5.86 16.09 0.92
N ALA A 46 -6.03 15.79 2.20
CA ALA A 46 -5.12 16.24 3.24
C ALA A 46 -3.94 15.27 3.31
N GLU A 47 -2.74 15.72 3.02
CA GLU A 47 -1.54 14.87 3.01
C GLU A 47 -0.44 15.36 3.94
N LEU A 48 0.28 14.40 4.50
CA LEU A 48 1.52 14.64 5.23
C LEU A 48 2.70 14.46 4.28
N LEU A 49 3.27 15.57 3.82
CA LEU A 49 4.41 15.58 2.91
C LEU A 49 5.73 15.49 3.68
N ASN A 50 6.71 14.77 3.12
CA ASN A 50 8.07 14.67 3.66
C ASN A 50 8.13 14.24 5.14
N VAL A 51 7.36 13.21 5.51
CA VAL A 51 7.29 12.70 6.88
C VAL A 51 8.04 11.38 7.02
N VAL A 52 8.76 11.24 8.14
CA VAL A 52 9.42 10.00 8.58
C VAL A 52 8.66 9.45 9.78
N PHE A 53 8.19 8.20 9.67
CA PHE A 53 7.55 7.49 10.76
C PHE A 53 8.55 6.58 11.46
N GLN A 54 8.70 6.71 12.77
CA GLN A 54 9.68 5.93 13.55
C GLN A 54 9.00 5.17 14.69
N VAL A 55 9.05 3.83 14.63
CA VAL A 55 8.55 2.93 15.68
C VAL A 55 9.75 2.38 16.46
N LYS A 56 9.85 2.71 17.76
CA LYS A 56 11.00 2.26 18.59
C LYS A 56 10.98 0.78 18.92
N LYS A 57 9.80 0.19 19.09
CA LYS A 57 9.63 -1.23 19.42
C LYS A 57 8.74 -1.90 18.38
N PRO A 58 9.26 -2.21 17.18
CA PRO A 58 8.44 -2.77 16.09
C PRO A 58 7.84 -4.15 16.43
N GLY A 59 8.45 -4.89 17.37
CA GLY A 59 7.93 -6.15 17.90
C GLY A 59 6.68 -6.00 18.77
N PHE A 60 6.40 -4.80 19.29
CA PHE A 60 5.11 -4.44 19.90
C PHE A 60 4.14 -4.13 18.77
N ARG A 61 3.86 -5.14 17.94
CA ARG A 61 2.82 -5.05 16.94
C ARG A 61 1.50 -4.86 17.69
N TRP A 62 0.73 -3.88 17.24
CA TRP A 62 -0.70 -3.80 17.50
C TRP A 62 -1.29 -5.20 17.31
N HIS A 63 -2.29 -5.55 18.13
CA HIS A 63 -3.12 -6.73 17.92
C HIS A 63 -3.85 -6.57 16.58
N THR A 64 -3.15 -6.77 15.47
CA THR A 64 -3.79 -7.06 14.20
C THR A 64 -4.53 -8.35 14.48
N MET A 65 -5.85 -8.26 14.69
CA MET A 65 -6.72 -9.41 14.56
C MET A 65 -6.22 -10.20 13.35
N LEU A 66 -5.89 -11.47 13.55
CA LEU A 66 -5.51 -12.35 12.47
C LEU A 66 -6.73 -12.51 11.57
N ARG A 67 -6.84 -11.61 10.58
CA ARG A 67 -7.87 -11.64 9.57
C ARG A 67 -7.38 -12.50 8.43
N ARG A 68 -8.30 -13.25 7.84
CA ARG A 68 -8.03 -14.12 6.68
C ARG A 68 -7.25 -13.38 5.59
N GLY A 69 -7.60 -12.13 5.28
CA GLY A 69 -6.89 -11.29 4.30
C GLY A 69 -5.39 -11.14 4.61
N ASN A 70 -5.04 -10.70 5.82
CA ASN A 70 -3.65 -10.49 6.23
C ASN A 70 -2.82 -11.78 6.21
N LEU A 71 -3.42 -12.91 6.60
CA LEU A 71 -2.75 -14.21 6.58
C LEU A 71 -2.50 -14.69 5.15
N LEU A 72 -3.47 -14.51 4.26
CA LEU A 72 -3.35 -14.88 2.86
C LEU A 72 -2.33 -14.00 2.14
N GLU A 73 -2.31 -12.70 2.43
CA GLU A 73 -1.30 -11.78 1.90
C GLU A 73 0.11 -12.12 2.41
N ALA A 74 0.26 -12.43 3.69
CA ALA A 74 1.55 -12.89 4.23
C ALA A 74 2.00 -14.20 3.59
N LEU A 75 1.08 -15.13 3.29
CA LEU A 75 1.38 -16.36 2.59
C LEU A 75 1.80 -16.10 1.13
N ASP A 76 1.15 -15.17 0.43
CA ASP A 76 1.53 -14.73 -0.92
C ASP A 76 2.97 -14.18 -0.93
N TYR A 77 3.34 -13.39 0.08
CA TYR A 77 4.69 -12.86 0.23
C TYR A 77 5.74 -13.96 0.44
N LEU A 78 5.42 -14.95 1.28
CA LEU A 78 6.33 -16.06 1.60
C LEU A 78 6.48 -17.06 0.48
N LEU A 79 5.44 -17.27 -0.32
CA LEU A 79 5.46 -18.24 -1.42
C LEU A 79 5.97 -17.64 -2.73
N GLY A 80 5.89 -16.31 -2.92
CA GLY A 80 6.33 -15.63 -4.14
C GLY A 80 5.62 -16.11 -5.41
N LEU A 81 4.43 -16.68 -5.24
CA LEU A 81 3.62 -17.21 -6.33
C LEU A 81 2.87 -16.05 -6.99
N ASN A 82 3.36 -15.55 -8.12
CA ASN A 82 2.50 -14.82 -9.04
C ASN A 82 1.63 -15.87 -9.78
N PRO A 83 0.28 -15.76 -9.85
CA PRO A 83 -0.53 -14.55 -9.68
C PRO A 83 -1.62 -14.64 -8.58
N GLY A 84 -1.55 -13.74 -7.61
CA GLY A 84 -2.74 -13.24 -6.93
C GLY A 84 -3.56 -14.27 -6.17
N PHE A 85 -2.93 -15.31 -5.62
CA PHE A 85 -3.63 -16.39 -4.91
C PHE A 85 -4.54 -15.85 -3.80
N CYS A 86 -4.11 -14.80 -3.11
CA CYS A 86 -4.93 -14.11 -2.11
C CYS A 86 -5.77 -12.96 -2.69
N TYR A 87 -5.29 -12.33 -3.75
CA TYR A 87 -5.82 -11.09 -4.30
C TYR A 87 -7.01 -11.31 -5.23
N ASN A 88 -7.17 -12.49 -5.82
CA ASN A 88 -8.37 -12.91 -6.56
C ASN A 88 -9.66 -12.86 -5.70
N MET A 89 -9.54 -13.03 -4.39
CA MET A 89 -10.63 -12.93 -3.41
C MET A 89 -10.94 -11.48 -3.02
N ILE A 90 -10.08 -10.53 -3.38
CA ILE A 90 -10.21 -9.13 -3.01
C ILE A 90 -10.65 -8.36 -4.25
N LYS A 91 -11.94 -7.96 -4.28
CA LYS A 91 -12.55 -7.22 -5.40
C LYS A 91 -11.73 -6.03 -5.89
N PHE A 92 -11.05 -5.35 -4.96
CA PHE A 92 -10.15 -4.25 -5.29
C PHE A 92 -9.16 -4.64 -6.39
N TYR A 93 -8.50 -5.80 -6.27
CA TYR A 93 -7.46 -6.23 -7.20
C TYR A 93 -7.98 -6.80 -8.53
N GLN A 94 -9.27 -7.15 -8.62
CA GLN A 94 -9.84 -7.82 -9.80
C GLN A 94 -9.63 -7.04 -11.10
N LYS A 95 -9.83 -5.71 -11.09
CA LYS A 95 -9.63 -4.89 -12.29
C LYS A 95 -8.19 -4.92 -12.82
N TRP A 96 -7.21 -5.08 -11.93
CA TRP A 96 -5.81 -5.18 -12.34
C TRP A 96 -5.46 -6.59 -12.77
N ILE A 97 -5.98 -7.61 -12.07
CA ILE A 97 -5.89 -9.01 -12.51
C ILE A 97 -6.45 -9.15 -13.93
N GLU A 98 -7.63 -8.60 -14.21
CA GLU A 98 -8.24 -8.63 -15.56
C GLU A 98 -7.42 -7.85 -16.59
N LYS A 99 -6.95 -6.65 -16.23
CA LYS A 99 -6.15 -5.81 -17.15
C LYS A 99 -4.82 -6.44 -17.55
N TYR A 100 -4.24 -7.29 -16.69
CA TYR A 100 -2.91 -7.84 -16.85
C TYR A 100 -2.91 -9.38 -16.95
N ASP A 101 -3.97 -9.98 -17.49
CA ASP A 101 -4.08 -11.42 -17.74
C ASP A 101 -3.73 -12.31 -16.53
N GLY A 102 -4.21 -11.90 -15.36
CA GLY A 102 -3.96 -12.58 -14.09
C GLY A 102 -2.80 -11.98 -13.30
N ILE A 103 -1.88 -11.27 -13.93
CA ILE A 103 -0.63 -10.81 -13.33
C ILE A 103 -0.86 -9.60 -12.41
N LEU A 104 -0.31 -9.66 -11.20
CA LEU A 104 -0.24 -8.51 -10.30
C LEU A 104 1.16 -7.90 -10.31
N ILE A 105 1.23 -6.62 -10.68
CA ILE A 105 2.46 -5.83 -10.88
C ILE A 105 3.11 -5.38 -9.57
N TYR A 106 2.43 -5.55 -8.44
CA TYR A 106 2.88 -5.06 -7.13
C TYR A 106 2.83 -6.13 -6.03
N SER A 107 3.13 -7.39 -6.35
CA SER A 107 3.31 -8.43 -5.31
C SER A 107 4.70 -8.32 -4.69
N TYR A 108 4.76 -8.03 -3.39
CA TYR A 108 6.02 -8.03 -2.64
C TYR A 108 6.70 -9.40 -2.65
N GLY A 109 5.94 -10.49 -2.64
CA GLY A 109 6.50 -11.85 -2.68
C GLY A 109 7.29 -12.11 -3.95
N ALA A 110 6.72 -11.76 -5.10
CA ALA A 110 7.39 -11.94 -6.38
C ALA A 110 8.68 -11.11 -6.48
N ARG A 111 8.70 -9.89 -5.92
CA ARG A 111 9.92 -9.05 -5.87
C ARG A 111 10.98 -9.59 -4.93
N ILE A 112 10.59 -10.03 -3.74
CA ILE A 112 11.50 -10.62 -2.75
C ILE A 112 12.17 -11.88 -3.33
N GLN A 113 11.43 -12.66 -4.10
CA GLN A 113 11.90 -13.92 -4.67
C GLN A 113 12.49 -13.80 -6.08
N GLY A 114 12.41 -12.63 -6.71
CA GLY A 114 12.86 -12.44 -8.10
C GLY A 114 12.02 -13.16 -9.14
N THR A 115 10.75 -13.44 -8.84
CA THR A 115 9.77 -14.10 -9.73
C THR A 115 8.78 -13.12 -10.35
N GLU A 116 9.08 -11.81 -10.30
CA GLU A 116 8.23 -10.77 -10.87
C GLU A 116 8.06 -11.04 -12.38
N PRO A 117 6.82 -11.29 -12.84
CA PRO A 117 6.57 -11.41 -14.26
C PRO A 117 6.83 -10.05 -14.87
N TYR A 118 7.67 -9.99 -15.90
CA TYR A 118 7.76 -8.83 -16.78
C TYR A 118 6.51 -8.85 -17.65
N PRO A 119 5.53 -7.95 -17.45
CA PRO A 119 4.43 -7.87 -18.39
C PRO A 119 5.02 -7.39 -19.72
N ALA A 120 4.64 -8.04 -20.82
CA ALA A 120 5.16 -7.71 -22.16
C ALA A 120 4.93 -6.24 -22.56
N ASP A 121 4.01 -5.55 -21.87
CA ASP A 121 3.60 -4.17 -22.14
C ASP A 121 4.10 -3.13 -21.11
N PHE A 122 4.93 -3.54 -20.13
CA PHE A 122 5.59 -2.58 -19.25
C PHE A 122 6.80 -1.99 -19.94
N GLU A 123 6.58 -0.97 -20.77
CA GLU A 123 7.70 -0.14 -21.19
C GLU A 123 8.37 0.49 -19.94
N PRO A 124 9.71 0.52 -19.86
CA PRO A 124 10.45 0.96 -18.67
C PRO A 124 10.13 2.37 -18.14
N ASN A 125 9.35 3.18 -18.87
CA ASN A 125 9.22 4.62 -18.66
C ASN A 125 7.82 5.10 -18.19
N GLN A 126 6.89 4.23 -17.81
CA GLN A 126 5.57 4.67 -17.33
C GLN A 126 5.50 5.01 -15.82
N MET A 127 6.60 4.91 -15.07
CA MET A 127 6.63 5.38 -13.68
C MET A 127 6.71 6.92 -13.56
N ASP A 128 7.04 7.64 -14.64
CA ASP A 128 7.24 9.09 -14.64
C ASP A 128 5.99 9.91 -15.04
N GLN A 129 4.80 9.32 -15.07
CA GLN A 129 3.56 10.02 -15.49
C GLN A 129 2.42 10.00 -14.47
N TRP A 130 2.72 9.97 -13.18
CA TRP A 130 1.75 10.22 -12.10
C TRP A 130 1.80 11.66 -11.62
#